data_AF-A0A3M0YYI8-F1
#
_entry.id   AF-A0A3M0YYI8-F1
#
_cell.length_a   1.000
_cell.length_b   1.000
_cell.length_c   1.000
_cell.angle_alpha   90.00
_cell.angle_beta   90.00
_cell.angle_gamma   90.00
#
_symmetry.space_group_name_H-M   'P 1'
#
loop_
_entity.id
_entity.type
_entity.pdbx_description
1 polymer ?
#
loop_
_entity_poly.entity_id
_entity_poly.type
_entity_poly.pdbx_seq_one_letter_code
_entity_poly.pdbx_strand_id
1 'polypeptide(L)'
;MFLNIKKFYFLTYAWGSTLLFGFFMFWLSTQPNLQASGSSLADEIIKVTFRMTLYAIFFILIYRSFILTLKTTVSRLSKWKSKREKYEDEEFVLIIETLILIASLFIALSFSFFEEHTQLTTLGRNKAGEIVSCEKRDLEKGIRVETECIEKLSISESNKDILVSLMSILLTAIVVYSLPVIGELEVAIKHKIESGVLKIKTKKSN
;
A
#
# COMPACT_ATOMS: atom_id res chain seq x y z
N MET A 1 22.39 -28.36 -1.05
CA MET A 1 22.92 -27.01 -0.77
C MET A 1 22.55 -25.98 -1.83
N PHE A 2 22.74 -26.26 -3.13
CA PHE A 2 22.41 -25.33 -4.24
C PHE A 2 20.97 -24.80 -4.29
N LEU A 3 19.98 -25.58 -3.85
CA LEU A 3 18.58 -25.14 -3.86
C LEU A 3 18.29 -23.97 -2.91
N ASN A 4 19.06 -23.85 -1.82
CA ASN A 4 18.89 -22.78 -0.83
C ASN A 4 19.46 -21.45 -1.34
N ILE A 5 20.53 -21.50 -2.13
CA ILE A 5 21.18 -20.31 -2.69
C ILE A 5 20.25 -19.59 -3.67
N LYS A 6 19.59 -20.33 -4.59
CA LYS A 6 18.62 -19.73 -5.54
C LYS A 6 17.45 -19.07 -4.82
N LYS A 7 16.92 -19.71 -3.76
CA LYS A 7 15.84 -19.15 -2.94
C LYS A 7 16.28 -17.87 -2.22
N PHE A 8 17.50 -17.85 -1.69
CA PHE A 8 18.07 -16.68 -1.04
C PHE A 8 18.18 -15.50 -2.01
N TYR A 9 18.79 -15.68 -3.20
CA TYR A 9 18.89 -14.60 -4.19
C TYR A 9 17.53 -14.04 -4.59
N PHE A 10 16.54 -14.91 -4.79
CA PHE A 10 15.19 -14.48 -5.13
C PHE A 10 14.53 -13.66 -4.01
N LEU A 11 14.73 -14.06 -2.74
CA LEU A 11 14.23 -13.34 -1.57
C LEU A 11 14.92 -11.98 -1.41
N THR A 12 16.25 -11.94 -1.55
CA THR A 12 17.03 -10.70 -1.52
C THR A 12 16.61 -9.75 -2.63
N TYR A 13 16.34 -10.26 -3.83
CA TYR A 13 15.84 -9.46 -4.94
C TYR A 13 14.46 -8.84 -4.64
N ALA A 14 13.53 -9.64 -4.09
CA ALA A 14 12.19 -9.15 -3.74
C ALA A 14 12.27 -8.01 -2.71
N TRP A 15 12.95 -8.23 -1.58
CA TRP A 15 13.13 -7.21 -0.55
C TRP A 15 13.95 -6.01 -1.04
N GLY A 16 15.01 -6.25 -1.81
CA GLY A 16 15.83 -5.20 -2.41
C GLY A 16 15.00 -4.27 -3.29
N SER A 17 14.09 -4.81 -4.11
CA SER A 17 13.20 -4.01 -4.94
C SER A 17 12.20 -3.19 -4.11
N THR A 18 11.64 -3.76 -3.03
CA THR A 18 10.74 -3.05 -2.11
C THR A 18 11.47 -1.90 -1.39
N LEU A 19 12.67 -2.15 -0.87
CA LEU A 19 13.47 -1.15 -0.17
C LEU A 19 13.94 -0.05 -1.11
N LEU A 20 14.39 -0.41 -2.31
CA LEU A 20 14.78 0.55 -3.35
C LEU A 20 13.61 1.45 -3.73
N PHE A 21 12.41 0.89 -3.89
CA PHE A 21 11.21 1.68 -4.17
C PHE A 21 10.81 2.57 -2.99
N GLY A 22 10.90 2.08 -1.75
CA GLY A 22 10.68 2.90 -0.55
C GLY A 22 11.65 4.07 -0.46
N PHE A 23 12.94 3.84 -0.75
CA PHE A 23 13.95 4.90 -0.83
C PHE A 23 13.65 5.88 -1.97
N PHE A 24 13.21 5.39 -3.12
CA PHE A 24 12.80 6.24 -4.24
C PHE A 24 11.61 7.14 -3.88
N MET A 25 10.58 6.62 -3.19
CA MET A 25 9.47 7.44 -2.71
C MET A 25 9.94 8.49 -1.70
N PHE A 26 10.80 8.09 -0.76
CA PHE A 26 11.40 9.02 0.20
C PHE A 26 12.22 10.10 -0.51
N TRP A 27 12.99 9.75 -1.53
CA TRP A 27 13.72 10.72 -2.34
C TRP A 27 12.77 11.71 -3.04
N LEU A 28 11.69 11.21 -3.66
CA LEU A 28 10.68 12.06 -4.31
C LEU A 28 10.02 13.02 -3.32
N SER A 29 9.76 12.60 -2.08
CA SER A 29 9.14 13.45 -1.07
C SER A 29 10.03 14.62 -0.63
N THR A 30 11.36 14.49 -0.78
CA THR A 30 12.32 15.56 -0.50
C THR A 30 12.45 16.59 -1.63
N GLN A 31 11.93 16.32 -2.83
CA GLN A 31 12.08 17.22 -3.97
C GLN A 31 11.11 18.41 -3.89
N PRO A 32 11.60 19.67 -3.81
CA PRO A 32 10.73 20.84 -3.69
C PRO A 32 9.89 21.10 -4.96
N ASN A 33 10.39 20.68 -6.13
CA ASN A 33 9.79 20.97 -7.44
C ASN A 33 8.53 20.17 -7.77
N LEU A 34 8.15 19.18 -6.96
CA LEU A 34 6.86 18.48 -7.10
C LEU A 34 5.70 19.23 -6.44
N GLN A 35 5.96 20.38 -5.84
CA GLN A 35 4.91 21.30 -5.40
C GLN A 35 4.46 22.11 -6.62
N ALA A 36 3.51 21.58 -7.38
CA ALA A 36 2.79 22.37 -8.35
C ALA A 36 2.20 23.61 -7.63
N SER A 37 2.73 24.78 -7.96
CA SER A 37 2.27 26.07 -7.42
C SER A 37 1.05 26.61 -8.18
N GLY A 38 0.51 25.82 -9.12
CA GLY A 38 -0.68 26.17 -9.88
C GLY A 38 -1.91 26.15 -8.98
N SER A 39 -2.67 27.24 -8.99
CA SER A 39 -3.98 27.34 -8.33
C SER A 39 -5.09 26.53 -9.04
N SER A 40 -4.72 25.68 -9.99
CA SER A 40 -5.66 24.88 -10.76
C SER A 40 -6.01 23.62 -9.97
N LEU A 41 -7.31 23.40 -9.75
CA LEU A 41 -7.86 22.18 -9.15
C LEU A 41 -7.35 20.90 -9.83
N ALA A 42 -6.99 20.97 -11.13
CA ALA A 42 -6.41 19.85 -11.86
C ALA A 42 -5.03 19.42 -11.31
N ASP A 43 -4.19 20.38 -10.90
CA ASP A 43 -2.84 20.10 -10.40
C ASP A 43 -2.89 19.42 -9.03
N GLU A 44 -3.83 19.83 -8.18
CA GLU A 44 -4.09 19.20 -6.88
C GLU A 44 -4.54 17.75 -7.03
N ILE A 45 -5.48 17.48 -7.95
CA ILE A 45 -5.95 16.10 -8.21
C ILE A 45 -4.80 15.24 -8.72
N ILE A 46 -4.03 15.71 -9.70
CA ILE A 46 -2.91 14.94 -10.27
C ILE A 46 -1.89 14.59 -9.18
N LYS A 47 -1.57 15.54 -8.29
CA LYS A 47 -0.65 15.32 -7.16
C LYS A 47 -1.18 14.26 -6.19
N VAL A 48 -2.45 14.36 -5.81
CA VAL A 48 -3.10 13.40 -4.93
C VAL A 48 -3.11 12.01 -5.57
N THR A 49 -3.56 11.90 -6.82
CA THR A 49 -3.61 10.63 -7.56
C THR A 49 -2.23 10.02 -7.73
N PHE A 50 -1.21 10.83 -8.01
CA PHE A 50 0.17 10.36 -8.12
C PHE A 50 0.68 9.77 -6.80
N ARG A 51 0.48 10.47 -5.67
CA ARG A 51 0.83 9.96 -4.33
C ARG A 51 0.08 8.68 -3.98
N MET A 52 -1.23 8.65 -4.22
CA MET A 52 -2.06 7.45 -4.04
C MET A 52 -1.49 6.25 -4.80
N THR A 53 -1.14 6.47 -6.07
CA THR A 53 -0.59 5.42 -6.95
C THR A 53 0.76 4.92 -6.45
N LEU A 54 1.64 5.82 -6.00
CA LEU A 54 2.93 5.44 -5.43
C LEU A 54 2.77 4.57 -4.18
N TYR A 55 1.92 4.96 -3.22
CA TYR A 55 1.65 4.15 -2.03
C TYR A 55 1.00 2.81 -2.36
N ALA A 56 0.10 2.76 -3.36
CA ALA A 56 -0.50 1.52 -3.82
C ALA A 56 0.56 0.54 -4.36
N ILE A 57 1.49 1.02 -5.20
CA ILE A 57 2.61 0.22 -5.71
C ILE A 57 3.50 -0.25 -4.55
N PHE A 58 3.84 0.64 -3.62
CA PHE A 58 4.66 0.29 -2.46
C PHE A 58 4.00 -0.79 -1.59
N PHE A 59 2.70 -0.66 -1.30
CA PHE A 59 1.92 -1.65 -0.57
C PHE A 59 1.94 -3.02 -1.27
N ILE A 60 1.73 -3.07 -2.59
CA ILE A 60 1.78 -4.30 -3.38
C ILE A 60 3.17 -4.95 -3.30
N LEU A 61 4.24 -4.15 -3.39
CA LEU A 61 5.61 -4.63 -3.28
C LEU A 61 5.92 -5.19 -1.89
N ILE A 62 5.49 -4.52 -0.82
CA ILE A 62 5.64 -5.01 0.56
C ILE A 62 4.90 -6.34 0.73
N TYR A 63 3.61 -6.37 0.39
CA TYR A 63 2.77 -7.55 0.52
C TYR A 63 3.35 -8.74 -0.26
N ARG A 64 3.82 -8.50 -1.49
CA ARG A 64 4.49 -9.51 -2.31
C ARG A 64 5.76 -10.04 -1.63
N SER A 65 6.60 -9.15 -1.10
CA SER A 65 7.84 -9.55 -0.41
C SER A 65 7.57 -10.39 0.83
N PHE A 66 6.53 -10.06 1.61
CA PHE A 66 6.10 -10.88 2.74
C PHE A 66 5.56 -12.25 2.32
N ILE A 67 4.66 -12.31 1.34
CA ILE A 67 4.13 -13.59 0.83
C ILE A 67 5.25 -14.49 0.32
N LEU A 68 6.20 -13.94 -0.43
CA LEU A 68 7.35 -14.70 -0.92
C LEU A 68 8.20 -15.23 0.24
N THR A 69 8.47 -14.39 1.23
CA THR A 69 9.18 -14.80 2.45
C THR A 69 8.47 -15.98 3.11
N LEU A 70 7.16 -15.88 3.32
CA LEU A 70 6.41 -16.97 3.92
C LEU A 70 6.33 -18.22 3.07
N LYS A 71 6.07 -18.12 1.77
CA LYS A 71 6.06 -19.28 0.87
C LYS A 71 7.39 -20.03 0.92
N THR A 72 8.52 -19.31 1.03
CA THR A 72 9.83 -19.96 1.18
C THR A 72 10.01 -20.67 2.52
N THR A 73 9.56 -20.05 3.62
CA THR A 73 9.63 -20.61 4.99
C THR A 73 8.67 -21.79 5.18
N VAL A 74 7.44 -21.65 4.68
CA VAL A 74 6.32 -22.58 4.85
C VAL A 74 6.39 -23.76 3.86
N SER A 75 7.29 -23.76 2.87
CA SER A 75 7.45 -24.92 1.94
C SER A 75 7.72 -26.26 2.65
N ARG A 76 8.11 -26.23 3.93
CA ARG A 76 8.19 -27.41 4.80
C ARG A 76 6.84 -28.09 5.09
N LEU A 77 5.71 -27.37 5.03
CA LEU A 77 4.36 -27.92 5.25
C LEU A 77 3.82 -28.71 4.05
N SER A 78 4.40 -28.57 2.85
CA SER A 78 3.87 -29.17 1.62
C SER A 78 3.90 -30.71 1.52
N LYS A 79 4.39 -31.43 2.54
CA LYS A 79 4.38 -32.90 2.60
C LYS A 79 3.25 -33.40 3.51
N TRP A 80 2.04 -33.30 2.98
CA TRP A 80 0.82 -33.80 3.62
C TRP A 80 0.80 -35.34 3.56
N LYS A 81 0.48 -36.01 4.68
CA LYS A 81 0.26 -37.46 4.71
C LYS A 81 -1.21 -37.82 4.53
N SER A 82 -2.14 -36.92 4.87
CA SER A 82 -3.58 -37.21 4.80
C SER A 82 -4.40 -36.08 4.13
N LYS A 83 -5.60 -36.44 3.64
CA LYS A 83 -6.56 -35.46 3.10
C LYS A 83 -7.10 -34.50 4.17
N ARG A 84 -7.14 -34.92 5.44
CA ARG A 84 -7.61 -34.07 6.54
C ARG A 84 -6.58 -32.99 6.86
N GLU A 85 -5.31 -33.39 6.96
CA GLU A 85 -4.19 -32.43 7.06
C GLU A 85 -4.28 -31.40 5.92
N LYS A 86 -4.70 -31.83 4.70
CA LYS A 86 -4.93 -30.93 3.54
C LYS A 86 -5.77 -29.68 3.85
N TYR A 87 -6.87 -29.86 4.57
CA TYR A 87 -7.77 -28.76 4.88
C TYR A 87 -7.22 -27.88 6.00
N GLU A 88 -6.53 -28.47 6.98
CA GLU A 88 -5.98 -27.76 8.12
C GLU A 88 -4.84 -26.79 7.70
N ASP A 89 -3.90 -27.19 6.83
CA ASP A 89 -2.88 -26.22 6.37
C ASP A 89 -3.43 -25.19 5.37
N GLU A 90 -4.52 -25.48 4.63
CA GLU A 90 -5.18 -24.48 3.78
C GLU A 90 -5.77 -23.34 4.63
N GLU A 91 -6.47 -23.67 5.72
CA GLU A 91 -6.99 -22.68 6.69
C GLU A 91 -5.84 -21.89 7.33
N PHE A 92 -4.76 -22.56 7.72
CA PHE A 92 -3.60 -21.91 8.32
C PHE A 92 -2.92 -20.93 7.36
N VAL A 93 -2.77 -21.30 6.08
CA VAL A 93 -2.21 -20.40 5.05
C VAL A 93 -3.07 -19.15 4.90
N LEU A 94 -4.41 -19.28 4.91
CA LEU A 94 -5.33 -18.16 4.80
C LEU A 94 -5.24 -17.20 6.00
N ILE A 95 -5.14 -17.76 7.22
CA ILE A 95 -4.94 -16.96 8.45
C ILE A 95 -3.64 -16.15 8.35
N ILE A 96 -2.54 -16.81 7.96
CA ILE A 96 -1.26 -16.11 7.88
C ILE A 96 -1.25 -15.07 6.75
N GLU A 97 -1.85 -15.37 5.60
CA GLU A 97 -1.96 -14.43 4.49
C GLU A 97 -2.73 -13.17 4.90
N THR A 98 -3.82 -13.33 5.65
CA THR A 98 -4.57 -12.22 6.23
C THR A 98 -3.72 -11.42 7.22
N LEU A 99 -2.93 -12.09 8.06
CA LEU A 99 -2.03 -11.43 9.02
C LEU A 99 -0.93 -10.61 8.31
N ILE A 100 -0.35 -11.14 7.23
CA ILE A 100 0.62 -10.40 6.40
C ILE A 100 -0.02 -9.14 5.82
N LEU A 101 -1.25 -9.24 5.34
CA LEU A 101 -1.95 -8.11 4.74
C LEU A 101 -2.11 -6.99 5.77
N ILE A 102 -2.55 -7.33 6.99
CA ILE A 102 -2.66 -6.37 8.09
C ILE A 102 -1.30 -5.75 8.42
N ALA A 103 -0.24 -6.56 8.51
CA ALA A 103 1.11 -6.06 8.76
C ALA A 103 1.61 -5.12 7.64
N SER A 104 1.34 -5.46 6.38
CA SER A 104 1.71 -4.66 5.21
C SER A 104 0.99 -3.32 5.20
N LEU A 105 -0.30 -3.32 5.59
CA LEU A 105 -1.11 -2.12 5.74
C LEU A 105 -0.57 -1.22 6.85
N PHE A 106 -0.20 -1.79 7.99
CA PHE A 106 0.39 -1.04 9.10
C PHE A 106 1.74 -0.40 8.73
N ILE A 107 2.58 -1.11 7.96
CA ILE A 107 3.86 -0.57 7.46
C ILE A 107 3.63 0.56 6.46
N ALA A 108 2.71 0.40 5.52
CA ALA A 108 2.38 1.44 4.54
C ALA A 108 1.84 2.71 5.22
N LEU A 109 0.96 2.56 6.22
CA LEU A 109 0.44 3.68 7.02
C LEU A 109 1.56 4.37 7.80
N SER A 110 2.39 3.59 8.50
CA SER A 110 3.53 4.14 9.25
C SER A 110 4.49 4.90 8.34
N PHE A 111 4.73 4.41 7.13
CA PHE A 111 5.56 5.09 6.14
C PHE A 111 4.92 6.40 5.66
N SER A 112 3.60 6.43 5.42
CA SER A 112 2.87 7.65 5.07
C SER A 112 2.97 8.72 6.17
N PHE A 113 2.78 8.33 7.44
CA PHE A 113 2.94 9.26 8.58
C PHE A 113 4.37 9.79 8.69
N PHE A 114 5.35 8.91 8.50
CA PHE A 114 6.76 9.31 8.53
C PHE A 114 7.09 10.33 7.43
N GLU A 115 6.62 10.09 6.20
CA GLU A 115 6.85 11.00 5.08
C GLU A 115 6.29 12.40 5.36
N GLU A 116 5.08 12.48 5.90
CA GLU A 116 4.47 13.76 6.25
C GLU A 116 5.26 14.50 7.34
N HIS A 117 5.66 13.81 8.41
CA HIS A 117 6.51 14.41 9.45
C HIS A 117 7.83 14.92 8.89
N THR A 118 8.43 14.21 7.94
CA THR A 118 9.67 14.69 7.29
C THR A 118 9.42 15.93 6.42
N GLN A 119 8.29 16.01 5.72
CA GLN A 119 7.92 17.19 4.93
C GLN A 119 7.70 18.43 5.82
N LEU A 120 7.16 18.27 7.03
CA LEU A 120 7.00 19.36 8.01
C LEU A 120 8.35 19.87 8.55
N THR A 121 9.34 18.98 8.69
CA THR A 121 10.65 19.31 9.28
C THR A 121 11.59 19.98 8.28
N THR A 122 11.40 19.76 6.97
CA THR A 122 12.23 20.41 5.94
C THR A 122 11.96 21.93 5.89
N LEU A 123 12.88 22.68 6.50
CA LEU A 123 12.84 24.12 6.86
C LEU A 123 12.54 25.12 5.72
N GLY A 124 12.40 24.67 4.48
CA GLY A 124 12.15 25.51 3.31
C GLY A 124 10.67 25.64 2.91
N ARG A 125 9.77 24.80 3.44
CA ARG A 125 8.37 24.73 2.97
C ARG A 125 7.44 25.74 3.63
N ASN A 126 7.62 26.00 4.93
CA ASN A 126 6.70 26.88 5.67
C ASN A 126 6.92 28.37 5.36
N LYS A 127 8.14 28.76 4.95
CA LYS A 127 8.46 30.18 4.71
C LYS A 127 7.94 30.73 3.39
N ALA A 128 7.80 29.90 2.34
CA ALA A 128 7.44 30.39 1.01
C ALA A 128 5.94 30.76 0.90
N GLY A 129 5.05 30.05 1.59
CA GLY A 129 3.61 30.37 1.60
C GLY A 129 3.25 31.52 2.57
N GLU A 130 3.97 31.62 3.69
CA GLU A 130 3.72 32.61 4.74
C GLU A 130 4.11 34.03 4.30
N ILE A 131 5.20 34.19 3.54
CA ILE A 131 5.65 35.51 3.04
C ILE A 131 4.65 36.11 2.04
N VAL A 132 4.02 35.30 1.16
CA VAL A 132 3.10 35.79 0.12
C VAL A 132 1.73 36.21 0.69
N SER A 133 1.29 35.63 1.80
CA SER A 133 0.02 36.03 2.45
C SER A 133 0.15 37.22 3.39
N CYS A 134 1.32 37.43 4.00
CA CYS A 134 1.58 38.63 4.82
C CYS A 134 1.80 39.89 3.95
N GLU A 135 2.51 39.77 2.82
CA GLU A 135 2.80 40.93 1.96
C GLU A 135 1.54 41.53 1.31
N LYS A 136 0.45 40.76 1.16
CA LYS A 136 -0.83 41.29 0.66
C LYS A 136 -1.72 41.95 1.71
N ARG A 137 -1.44 41.79 3.01
CA ARG A 137 -2.28 42.34 4.09
C ARG A 137 -1.69 43.56 4.79
N ASP A 138 -0.38 43.75 4.71
CA ASP A 138 0.30 44.94 5.26
C ASP A 138 0.02 46.22 4.47
N LEU A 139 -0.60 46.13 3.28
CA LEU A 139 -1.03 47.31 2.54
C LEU A 139 -2.39 47.87 3.00
N GLU A 140 -3.17 47.17 3.85
CA GLU A 140 -4.56 47.58 4.09
C GLU A 140 -4.99 47.93 5.52
N LYS A 141 -4.33 47.50 6.60
CA LYS A 141 -4.61 48.02 7.97
C LYS A 141 -3.61 47.55 9.01
N GLY A 142 -2.92 48.49 9.65
CA GLY A 142 -2.15 48.23 10.87
C GLY A 142 -3.06 47.84 12.03
N ILE A 143 -3.21 46.54 12.31
CA ILE A 143 -3.81 46.02 13.54
C ILE A 143 -3.10 44.72 13.94
N ARG A 144 -2.51 44.74 15.15
CA ARG A 144 -1.94 43.59 15.87
C ARG A 144 -3.02 42.59 16.29
N VAL A 145 -3.41 41.66 15.43
CA VAL A 145 -4.10 40.41 15.81
C VAL A 145 -3.79 39.34 14.75
N GLU A 146 -2.62 38.70 14.76
CA GLU A 146 -2.30 37.76 13.67
C GLU A 146 -1.66 36.42 14.06
N THR A 147 -1.34 36.16 15.33
CA THR A 147 -0.62 34.92 15.70
C THR A 147 -1.51 33.70 15.94
N GLU A 148 -2.81 33.86 16.23
CA GLU A 148 -3.67 32.74 16.68
C GLU A 148 -4.49 32.08 15.55
N CYS A 149 -4.59 32.73 14.37
CA CYS A 149 -5.38 32.22 13.24
C CYS A 149 -4.57 31.25 12.34
N ILE A 150 -3.24 31.34 12.37
CA ILE A 150 -2.35 30.58 11.47
C ILE A 150 -2.22 29.11 11.91
N GLU A 151 -2.26 28.84 13.22
CA GLU A 151 -2.10 27.48 13.75
C GLU A 151 -3.30 26.57 13.46
N LYS A 152 -4.52 27.14 13.36
CA LYS A 152 -5.73 26.34 13.08
C LYS A 152 -5.89 25.95 11.61
N LEU A 153 -5.34 26.74 10.67
CA LEU A 153 -5.47 26.47 9.24
C LEU A 153 -4.51 25.37 8.76
N SER A 154 -3.28 25.35 9.29
CA SER A 154 -2.25 24.38 8.93
C SER A 154 -2.57 22.95 9.39
N ILE A 155 -3.23 22.80 10.55
CA ILE A 155 -3.69 21.50 11.08
C ILE A 155 -4.81 20.90 10.20
N SER A 156 -5.65 21.72 9.56
CA SER A 156 -6.76 21.22 8.74
C SER A 156 -6.30 20.63 7.40
N GLU A 157 -5.26 21.19 6.77
CA GLU A 157 -4.75 20.68 5.49
C GLU A 157 -3.93 19.40 5.65
N SER A 158 -3.09 19.31 6.68
CA SER A 158 -2.32 18.09 7.01
C SER A 158 -3.25 16.89 7.22
N ASN A 159 -4.34 17.06 7.98
CA ASN A 159 -5.30 15.99 8.22
C ASN A 159 -6.00 15.48 6.94
N LYS A 160 -6.17 16.34 5.92
CA LYS A 160 -6.76 15.94 4.64
C LYS A 160 -5.82 15.03 3.86
N ASP A 161 -4.53 15.36 3.80
CA ASP A 161 -3.52 14.55 3.12
C ASP A 161 -3.39 13.15 3.75
N ILE A 162 -3.42 13.06 5.08
CA ILE A 162 -3.43 11.78 5.82
C ILE A 162 -4.66 10.95 5.44
N LEU A 163 -5.85 11.56 5.51
CA LEU A 163 -7.11 10.86 5.25
C LEU A 163 -7.15 10.30 3.82
N VAL A 164 -6.70 11.10 2.86
CA VAL A 164 -6.62 10.72 1.44
C VAL A 164 -5.65 9.56 1.23
N SER A 165 -4.47 9.60 1.85
CA SER A 165 -3.51 8.49 1.83
C SER A 165 -4.11 7.21 2.44
N LEU A 166 -4.76 7.34 3.60
CA LEU A 166 -5.39 6.22 4.31
C LEU A 166 -6.52 5.58 3.49
N MET A 167 -7.38 6.39 2.85
CA MET A 167 -8.42 5.90 1.94
C MET A 167 -7.84 5.16 0.74
N SER A 168 -6.74 5.66 0.16
CA SER A 168 -6.06 5.00 -0.96
C SER A 168 -5.48 3.64 -0.56
N ILE A 169 -4.81 3.58 0.60
CA ILE A 169 -4.23 2.34 1.13
C ILE A 169 -5.34 1.31 1.40
N LEU A 170 -6.45 1.74 2.02
CA LEU A 170 -7.61 0.87 2.26
C LEU A 170 -8.25 0.38 0.95
N LEU A 171 -8.48 1.26 -0.01
CA LEU A 171 -9.06 0.90 -1.31
C LEU A 171 -8.15 -0.11 -2.03
N THR A 172 -6.84 0.12 -2.01
CA THR A 172 -5.86 -0.80 -2.59
C THR A 172 -5.87 -2.14 -1.86
N ALA A 173 -5.93 -2.16 -0.54
CA ALA A 173 -6.00 -3.38 0.25
C ALA A 173 -7.26 -4.19 -0.09
N ILE A 174 -8.42 -3.54 -0.26
CA ILE A 174 -9.66 -4.18 -0.69
C ILE A 174 -9.47 -4.81 -2.07
N VAL A 175 -8.92 -4.07 -3.04
CA VAL A 175 -8.70 -4.57 -4.41
C VAL A 175 -7.73 -5.75 -4.42
N VAL A 176 -6.59 -5.63 -3.73
CA VAL A 176 -5.59 -6.69 -3.64
C VAL A 176 -6.14 -7.93 -2.94
N TYR A 177 -6.96 -7.77 -1.90
CA TYR A 177 -7.60 -8.89 -1.21
C TYR A 177 -8.70 -9.55 -2.04
N SER A 178 -9.39 -8.79 -2.88
CA SER A 178 -10.45 -9.32 -3.75
C SER A 178 -9.90 -10.25 -4.84
N LEU A 179 -8.66 -10.05 -5.29
CA LEU A 179 -8.05 -10.80 -6.39
C LEU A 179 -7.84 -12.30 -6.05
N PRO A 180 -7.24 -12.70 -4.91
CA PRO A 180 -7.14 -14.09 -4.49
C PRO A 180 -8.51 -14.77 -4.36
N VAL A 181 -9.50 -14.06 -3.78
CA VAL A 181 -10.87 -14.59 -3.61
C VAL A 181 -11.50 -14.92 -4.95
N ILE A 182 -11.28 -14.09 -5.97
CA ILE A 182 -11.74 -14.36 -7.34
C ILE A 182 -11.03 -15.61 -7.91
N GLY A 183 -9.72 -15.74 -7.69
CA GLY A 183 -8.96 -16.90 -8.15
C GLY A 183 -9.41 -18.22 -7.51
N GLU A 184 -9.66 -18.24 -6.21
CA GLU A 184 -10.18 -19.42 -5.52
C GLU A 184 -11.61 -19.76 -5.95
N LEU A 185 -12.46 -18.75 -6.14
CA LEU A 185 -13.82 -18.93 -6.65
C LEU A 185 -13.80 -19.56 -8.05
N GLU A 186 -12.89 -19.12 -8.92
CA GLU A 186 -12.72 -19.69 -10.27
C GLU A 186 -12.32 -21.18 -10.20
N VAL A 187 -11.36 -21.53 -9.35
CA VAL A 187 -10.92 -22.92 -9.15
C VAL A 187 -12.05 -23.78 -8.59
N ALA A 188 -12.81 -23.27 -7.62
CA ALA A 188 -13.94 -23.98 -7.02
C ALA A 188 -15.07 -24.23 -8.03
N ILE A 189 -15.39 -23.23 -8.87
CA ILE A 189 -16.38 -23.36 -9.95
C ILE A 189 -15.91 -24.42 -10.96
N LYS A 190 -14.63 -24.37 -11.37
CA LYS A 190 -14.06 -25.32 -12.34
C LYS A 190 -14.15 -26.77 -11.83
N HIS A 191 -13.79 -27.01 -10.57
CA HIS A 191 -13.89 -28.34 -9.97
C HIS A 191 -15.35 -28.84 -9.91
N LYS A 192 -16.32 -27.96 -9.62
CA LYS A 192 -17.75 -28.30 -9.60
C LYS A 192 -18.28 -28.67 -10.99
N ILE A 193 -17.80 -28.01 -12.04
CA ILE A 193 -18.16 -28.31 -13.44
C ILE A 193 -17.57 -29.67 -13.85
N GLU A 194 -16.28 -29.92 -13.62
CA GLU A 194 -15.62 -31.17 -13.99
C GLU A 194 -16.23 -32.39 -13.28
N SER A 195 -16.53 -32.26 -11.99
CA SER A 195 -17.19 -33.31 -11.21
C SER A 195 -18.65 -33.55 -11.62
N GLY A 196 -19.36 -32.52 -12.10
CA GLY A 196 -20.68 -32.65 -12.71
C GLY A 196 -20.67 -33.43 -14.03
N VAL A 197 -19.70 -33.15 -14.91
CA VAL A 197 -19.53 -33.83 -16.22
C VAL A 197 -19.24 -35.33 -16.04
N LEU A 198 -18.44 -35.71 -15.04
CA LEU A 198 -18.13 -37.10 -14.76
C LEU A 198 -19.36 -37.92 -14.36
N LYS A 199 -20.32 -37.34 -13.62
CA LYS A 199 -21.58 -38.01 -13.24
C LYS A 199 -22.51 -38.25 -14.44
N ILE A 200 -22.44 -37.43 -15.48
CA ILE A 200 -23.28 -37.59 -16.68
C ILE A 200 -22.74 -38.73 -17.56
N LYS A 201 -21.42 -38.88 -17.68
CA LYS A 201 -20.83 -39.99 -18.47
C LYS A 201 -21.13 -41.36 -17.88
N THR A 202 -21.09 -41.53 -16.56
CA THR A 202 -21.39 -42.82 -15.92
C THR A 202 -22.85 -43.23 -16.05
N LYS A 203 -23.79 -42.27 -16.14
CA LYS A 203 -25.22 -42.57 -16.30
C LYS A 203 -25.61 -42.99 -17.72
N LYS A 204 -24.75 -42.78 -18.72
CA LYS A 204 -25.01 -43.12 -20.13
C LYS A 204 -24.38 -44.46 -20.56
N SER A 205 -23.62 -45.09 -19.66
CA SER A 205 -22.90 -46.35 -19.90
C SER A 205 -23.56 -47.57 -19.26
N ASN A 206 -24.70 -47.39 -18.60
CA ASN A 206 -25.60 -48.44 -18.10
C ASN A 206 -26.94 -48.33 -18.83
#